data_AF-A0A9P4VLK0-F1
#
_entry.id   AF-A0A9P4VLK0-F1
#
_cell.length_a   1.000
_cell.length_b   1.000
_cell.length_c   1.000
_cell.angle_alpha   90.00
_cell.angle_beta   90.00
_cell.angle_gamma   90.00
#
_symmetry.space_group_name_H-M   'P 1'
#
loop_
_entity.id
_entity.type
_entity.pdbx_description
1 polymer ?
#
loop_
_entity_poly.entity_id
_entity_poly.type
_entity_poly.pdbx_seq_one_letter_code
_entity_poly.pdbx_strand_id
1 'polypeptide(L)'
;MPTYLLHGFRWPRHLIRIHIILQKLDDAAAEWLMAPATTAAMTENFEELYPDLMTALPDLRFIEQYDIRETSSKSQPYAYVADMCHEVDLGIDIDEVRGKGVSNDAWAALMELRDKIAPGEKVAWFVVVCGDTERFAPP
;
A
#
# COMPACT_ATOMS: atom_id res chain seq x y z
N MET A 1 -7.57 -15.81 3.08
CA MET A 1 -7.66 -14.45 2.50
C MET A 1 -7.48 -13.49 3.66
N PRO A 2 -6.25 -13.04 3.92
CA PRO A 2 -6.02 -12.07 4.98
C PRO A 2 -6.86 -10.83 4.72
N THR A 3 -7.52 -10.33 5.76
CA THR A 3 -8.19 -9.03 5.72
C THR A 3 -7.38 -8.10 6.58
N TYR A 4 -7.13 -6.89 6.10
CA TYR A 4 -6.34 -5.91 6.83
C TYR A 4 -7.21 -4.73 7.23
N LEU A 5 -7.09 -4.30 8.47
CA LEU A 5 -7.45 -2.94 8.88
C LEU A 5 -6.19 -2.08 8.75
N LEU A 6 -6.20 -1.11 7.86
CA LEU A 6 -5.04 -0.27 7.58
C LEU A 6 -5.35 1.22 7.68
N HIS A 7 -4.34 1.99 8.05
CA HIS A 7 -4.30 3.44 7.86
C HIS A 7 -3.41 3.73 6.66
N GLY A 8 -3.88 4.56 5.72
CA GLY A 8 -3.24 4.68 4.43
C GLY A 8 -4.04 5.49 3.44
N PHE A 9 -3.69 5.35 2.17
CA PHE A 9 -4.48 5.86 1.05
C PHE A 9 -4.54 4.84 -0.08
N ARG A 10 -5.54 5.01 -0.95
CA ARG A 10 -5.66 4.22 -2.18
C ARG A 10 -4.63 4.70 -3.19
N TRP A 11 -3.94 3.77 -3.81
CA TRP A 11 -3.11 4.02 -4.97
C TRP A 11 -3.75 3.37 -6.21
N PRO A 12 -4.39 4.18 -7.07
CA PRO A 12 -4.99 3.68 -8.30
C PRO A 12 -3.97 2.95 -9.17
N ARG A 13 -4.36 1.80 -9.71
CA ARG A 13 -3.46 0.93 -10.48
C ARG A 13 -2.79 1.62 -11.66
N HIS A 14 -3.52 2.53 -12.32
CA HIS A 14 -2.97 3.31 -13.43
C HIS A 14 -1.85 4.26 -12.97
N LEU A 15 -1.93 4.83 -11.77
CA LEU A 15 -0.88 5.67 -11.21
C LEU A 15 0.34 4.85 -10.75
N ILE A 16 0.13 3.63 -10.24
CA ILE A 16 1.24 2.70 -9.95
C ILE A 16 2.04 2.41 -11.22
N ARG A 17 1.36 2.07 -12.32
CA ARG A 17 1.99 1.82 -13.62
C ARG A 17 2.77 3.05 -14.11
N ILE A 18 2.18 4.25 -13.99
CA ILE A 18 2.85 5.49 -14.35
C ILE A 18 4.11 5.70 -13.50
N HIS A 19 4.04 5.48 -12.19
CA HIS A 19 5.19 5.60 -11.29
C HIS A 19 6.34 4.67 -11.69
N ILE A 20 6.05 3.38 -11.92
CA ILE A 20 7.04 2.39 -12.39
C ILE A 20 7.73 2.86 -13.68
N ILE A 21 6.95 3.33 -14.66
CA ILE A 21 7.47 3.78 -15.96
C ILE A 21 8.34 5.04 -15.79
N LEU A 22 7.89 6.02 -15.01
CA LEU A 22 8.61 7.27 -14.82
C LEU A 22 9.93 7.08 -14.05
N GLN A 23 9.92 6.18 -13.07
CA GLN A 23 11.08 5.88 -12.23
C GLN A 23 11.97 4.75 -12.79
N LYS A 24 11.57 4.12 -13.90
CA LYS A 24 12.30 3.02 -14.57
C LYS A 24 12.59 1.86 -13.63
N LEU A 25 11.57 1.41 -12.90
CA LEU A 25 11.68 0.30 -11.96
C LEU A 25 11.50 -1.03 -12.71
N ASP A 26 12.60 -1.57 -13.26
CA ASP A 26 12.57 -2.79 -14.09
C ASP A 26 12.13 -4.05 -13.30
N ASP A 27 12.39 -4.09 -11.99
CA ASP A 27 12.03 -5.20 -11.10
C ASP A 27 10.64 -5.04 -10.45
N ALA A 28 9.89 -4.00 -10.83
CA ALA A 28 8.57 -3.71 -10.28
C ALA A 28 7.43 -4.10 -11.23
N ALA A 29 6.46 -4.83 -10.72
CA ALA A 29 5.24 -5.19 -11.46
C ALA A 29 4.02 -4.53 -10.83
N ALA A 30 3.32 -3.71 -11.62
CA ALA A 30 2.19 -2.94 -11.10
C ALA A 30 1.07 -3.83 -10.58
N GLU A 31 0.88 -5.05 -11.08
CA GLU A 31 -0.19 -5.99 -10.71
C GLU A 31 0.21 -6.98 -9.62
N TRP A 32 1.46 -6.92 -9.15
CA TRP A 32 2.03 -7.74 -8.08
C TRP A 32 2.82 -6.85 -7.10
N LEU A 33 2.16 -5.83 -6.56
CA LEU A 33 2.82 -4.81 -5.74
C LEU A 33 3.42 -5.41 -4.45
N MET A 34 2.76 -6.42 -3.90
CA MET A 34 3.22 -7.17 -2.71
C MET A 34 4.25 -8.26 -3.01
N ALA A 35 4.71 -8.41 -4.26
CA ALA A 35 5.80 -9.33 -4.56
C ALA A 35 7.11 -8.82 -3.94
N PRO A 36 7.95 -9.67 -3.32
CA PRO A 36 9.15 -9.23 -2.61
C PRO A 36 10.06 -8.32 -3.44
N ALA A 37 10.30 -8.65 -4.71
CA ALA A 37 11.13 -7.84 -5.61
C ALA A 37 10.49 -6.46 -5.90
N THR A 38 9.18 -6.44 -6.15
CA THR A 38 8.46 -5.19 -6.43
C THR A 38 8.34 -4.32 -5.19
N THR A 39 8.06 -4.90 -4.02
CA THR A 39 8.04 -4.18 -2.75
C THR A 39 9.42 -3.58 -2.44
N ALA A 40 10.49 -4.36 -2.58
CA ALA A 40 11.85 -3.86 -2.38
C ALA A 40 12.19 -2.70 -3.32
N ALA A 41 11.94 -2.86 -4.63
CA ALA A 41 12.21 -1.81 -5.62
C ALA A 41 11.39 -0.54 -5.37
N MET A 42 10.13 -0.67 -4.94
CA MET A 42 9.29 0.48 -4.59
C MET A 42 9.75 1.19 -3.33
N THR A 43 10.10 0.44 -2.28
CA THR A 43 10.58 1.00 -1.02
C THR A 43 11.91 1.73 -1.24
N GLU A 44 12.87 1.12 -1.92
CA GLU A 44 14.15 1.76 -2.27
C GLU A 44 13.92 3.04 -3.08
N ASN A 45 13.03 3.00 -4.08
CA ASN A 45 12.69 4.19 -4.84
C ASN A 45 12.05 5.31 -4.00
N PHE A 46 11.21 4.96 -3.02
CA PHE A 46 10.61 5.94 -2.12
C PHE A 46 11.64 6.54 -1.15
N GLU A 47 12.60 5.74 -0.68
CA GLU A 47 13.73 6.19 0.14
C GLU A 47 14.64 7.15 -0.64
N GLU A 48 14.86 6.91 -1.93
CA GLU A 48 15.64 7.81 -2.80
C GLU A 48 14.90 9.13 -3.11
N LEU A 49 13.63 9.05 -3.48
CA LEU A 49 12.85 10.23 -3.90
C LEU A 49 12.43 11.10 -2.71
N TYR A 50 12.10 10.47 -1.58
CA TYR A 50 11.44 11.10 -0.45
C TYR A 50 12.06 10.69 0.90
N PRO A 51 13.38 10.86 1.11
CA PRO A 51 14.08 10.38 2.32
C PRO A 51 13.51 10.97 3.61
N ASP A 52 13.14 12.25 3.60
CA ASP A 52 12.54 12.94 4.75
C ASP A 52 11.17 12.35 5.11
N LEU A 53 10.37 11.97 4.10
CA LEU A 53 9.06 11.35 4.32
C LEU A 53 9.22 9.91 4.84
N MET A 54 10.17 9.14 4.29
CA MET A 54 10.41 7.76 4.71
C MET A 54 10.95 7.67 6.13
N THR A 55 11.68 8.68 6.61
CA THR A 55 12.11 8.76 8.02
C THR A 55 10.91 8.80 8.98
N ALA A 56 9.81 9.44 8.57
CA ALA A 56 8.57 9.50 9.35
C ALA A 56 7.63 8.30 9.11
N LEU A 57 7.94 7.43 8.13
CA LEU A 57 7.11 6.31 7.69
C LEU A 57 7.90 4.98 7.68
N PRO A 58 8.46 4.54 8.83
CA PRO A 58 9.33 3.36 8.88
C PRO A 58 8.59 2.03 8.61
N ASP A 59 7.28 1.98 8.84
CA ASP A 59 6.47 0.77 8.72
C ASP A 59 5.59 0.77 7.45
N LEU A 60 5.98 1.55 6.44
CA LEU A 60 5.23 1.67 5.19
C LEU A 60 5.09 0.31 4.48
N ARG A 61 3.85 -0.06 4.17
CA ARG A 61 3.51 -1.31 3.49
C ARG A 61 2.56 -1.09 2.32
N PHE A 62 2.67 -1.99 1.37
CA PHE A 62 1.76 -2.08 0.23
C PHE A 62 0.75 -3.20 0.45
N ILE A 63 -0.55 -2.93 0.24
CA ILE A 63 -1.61 -3.93 0.37
C ILE A 63 -2.47 -3.94 -0.89
N GLU A 64 -2.66 -5.11 -1.49
CA GLU A 64 -3.49 -5.25 -2.69
C GLU A 64 -4.93 -5.63 -2.36
N GLN A 65 -5.87 -5.08 -3.13
CA GLN A 65 -7.24 -5.55 -3.11
C GLN A 65 -7.35 -6.91 -3.80
N TYR A 66 -8.21 -7.76 -3.25
CA TYR A 66 -8.56 -9.04 -3.85
C TYR A 66 -10.07 -9.26 -3.79
N ASP A 67 -10.62 -9.75 -4.89
CA ASP A 67 -12.01 -10.21 -4.97
C ASP A 67 -12.02 -11.63 -5.54
N ILE A 68 -12.45 -12.59 -4.72
CA ILE A 68 -12.55 -14.01 -5.10
C ILE A 68 -13.59 -14.26 -6.19
N ARG A 69 -14.58 -13.37 -6.35
CA ARG A 69 -15.65 -13.49 -7.34
C ARG A 69 -15.20 -13.00 -8.72
N GLU A 70 -14.13 -12.22 -8.77
CA GLU A 70 -13.59 -11.64 -9.99
C GLU A 70 -12.42 -12.50 -10.49
N THR A 71 -12.70 -13.39 -11.44
CA THR A 71 -11.70 -14.32 -12.00
C THR A 71 -11.16 -13.87 -13.36
N SER A 72 -11.70 -12.78 -13.94
CA SER A 72 -11.31 -12.33 -15.28
C SER A 72 -10.13 -11.36 -15.27
N SER A 73 -10.02 -10.54 -14.21
CA SER A 73 -8.93 -9.58 -14.05
C SER A 73 -7.78 -10.13 -13.21
N LYS A 74 -6.54 -9.83 -13.63
CA LYS A 74 -5.32 -10.20 -12.88
C LYS A 74 -5.09 -9.35 -11.63
N SER A 75 -5.70 -8.16 -11.57
CA SER A 75 -5.56 -7.23 -10.46
C SER A 75 -6.81 -6.37 -10.27
N GLN A 76 -6.97 -5.86 -9.05
CA GLN A 76 -8.02 -4.93 -8.68
C GLN A 76 -7.60 -3.47 -8.91
N PRO A 77 -8.57 -2.54 -9.07
CA PRO A 77 -8.30 -1.17 -9.50
C PRO A 77 -7.48 -0.34 -8.50
N TYR A 78 -7.45 -0.73 -7.22
CA TYR A 78 -6.64 -0.06 -6.20
C TYR A 78 -5.71 -1.04 -5.49
N ALA A 79 -4.52 -0.56 -5.19
CA ALA A 79 -3.73 -1.04 -4.05
C ALA A 79 -3.73 0.05 -2.97
N TYR A 80 -3.09 -0.21 -1.85
CA TYR A 80 -2.98 0.73 -0.74
C TYR A 80 -1.52 0.92 -0.39
N VAL A 81 -1.17 2.15 -0.04
CA VAL A 81 0.07 2.51 0.64
C VAL A 81 -0.34 2.87 2.06
N ALA A 82 0.24 2.16 3.03
CA ALA A 82 -0.24 2.19 4.40
C ALA A 82 0.94 2.29 5.38
N ASP A 83 0.85 3.22 6.32
CA ASP A 83 1.81 3.39 7.42
C ASP A 83 1.49 2.45 8.60
N MET A 84 0.24 1.96 8.69
CA MET A 84 -0.17 0.94 9.64
C MET A 84 -1.04 -0.11 8.96
N CYS A 85 -0.73 -1.39 9.17
CA CYS A 85 -1.60 -2.50 8.77
C CYS A 85 -1.74 -3.52 9.90
N HIS A 86 -2.97 -3.85 10.25
CA HIS A 86 -3.31 -4.90 11.20
C HIS A 86 -4.03 -6.02 10.46
N GLU A 87 -3.47 -7.23 10.50
CA GLU A 87 -4.16 -8.41 10.01
C GLU A 87 -5.35 -8.72 10.94
N VAL A 88 -6.48 -9.05 10.32
CA VAL A 88 -7.71 -9.45 11.00
C VAL A 88 -7.77 -10.97 10.98
N ASP A 89 -7.54 -11.58 12.15
CA ASP A 89 -7.69 -13.02 12.34
C ASP A 89 -9.17 -13.41 12.41
N LEU A 90 -9.73 -13.55 13.62
CA LEU A 90 -11.16 -13.82 13.85
C LEU A 90 -12.00 -12.55 13.87
N GLY A 91 -11.38 -11.41 14.20
CA GLY A 91 -12.02 -10.11 14.36
C GLY A 91 -11.05 -9.10 14.99
N ILE A 92 -11.37 -7.82 14.88
CA ILE A 92 -10.58 -6.73 15.45
C ILE A 92 -11.50 -5.63 15.97
N ASP A 93 -11.13 -5.01 17.09
CA ASP A 93 -11.78 -3.81 17.59
C ASP A 93 -11.22 -2.58 16.85
N ILE A 94 -12.07 -1.96 16.03
CA ILE A 94 -11.68 -0.80 15.22
C ILE A 94 -11.37 0.41 16.11
N ASP A 95 -12.10 0.59 17.21
CA ASP A 95 -11.90 1.74 18.10
C ASP A 95 -10.61 1.58 18.92
N GLU A 96 -10.26 0.35 19.30
CA GLU A 96 -8.96 0.07 19.93
C GLU A 96 -7.80 0.41 18.99
N VAL A 97 -7.86 -0.07 17.74
CA VAL A 97 -6.80 0.18 16.75
C VAL A 97 -6.69 1.65 16.42
N ARG A 98 -7.81 2.32 16.15
CA ARG A 98 -7.82 3.76 15.86
C ARG A 98 -7.44 4.60 17.08
N GLY A 99 -7.70 4.10 18.30
CA GLY A 99 -7.34 4.75 19.56
C GLY A 99 -5.82 4.84 19.79
N LYS A 100 -5.03 3.92 19.19
CA LYS A 100 -3.56 4.04 19.16
C LYS A 100 -3.10 5.27 18.36
N GLY A 101 -3.93 5.71 17.42
CA GLY A 101 -3.72 6.89 16.59
C GLY A 101 -2.52 6.74 15.65
N VAL A 102 -2.29 7.82 14.91
CA VAL A 102 -1.12 7.99 14.03
C VAL A 102 -0.42 9.24 14.51
N SER A 103 0.92 9.24 14.56
CA SER A 103 1.65 10.45 14.96
C SER A 103 1.39 11.58 13.97
N ASN A 104 1.41 12.83 14.43
CA ASN A 104 1.17 13.98 13.55
C ASN A 104 2.20 14.03 12.40
N ASP A 105 3.45 13.65 12.68
CA ASP A 105 4.53 13.64 11.71
C ASP A 105 4.32 12.55 10.64
N ALA A 106 3.94 11.33 11.04
CA ALA A 106 3.61 10.26 10.10
C ALA A 106 2.37 10.62 9.26
N TRP A 107 1.34 11.20 9.88
CA TRP A 107 0.15 11.67 9.17
C TRP A 107 0.49 12.72 8.12
N ALA A 108 1.28 13.73 8.48
CA ALA A 108 1.70 14.78 7.55
C ALA A 108 2.55 14.20 6.41
N ALA A 109 3.50 13.31 6.73
CA ALA A 109 4.35 12.67 5.74
C ALA A 109 3.53 11.79 4.77
N LEU A 110 2.55 11.05 5.28
CA LEU A 110 1.67 10.21 4.46
C LEU A 110 0.76 11.05 3.55
N MET A 111 0.24 12.19 4.05
CA MET A 111 -0.51 13.14 3.22
C MET A 111 0.34 13.70 2.08
N GLU A 112 1.57 14.11 2.38
CA GLU A 112 2.49 14.63 1.36
C GLU A 112 2.86 13.55 0.34
N LEU A 113 3.17 12.33 0.79
CA LEU A 113 3.45 11.20 -0.10
C LEU A 113 2.26 10.92 -1.03
N ARG A 114 1.04 10.88 -0.48
CA ARG A 114 -0.20 10.74 -1.25
C ARG A 114 -0.32 11.81 -2.31
N ASP A 115 -0.06 13.08 -1.98
CA ASP A 115 -0.18 14.18 -2.94
C ASP A 115 0.81 14.04 -4.11
N LYS A 116 1.95 13.37 -3.91
CA LYS A 116 2.94 13.12 -4.98
C LYS A 116 2.59 11.94 -5.87
N ILE A 117 2.13 10.81 -5.30
CA ILE A 117 1.96 9.55 -6.07
C ILE A 117 0.51 9.18 -6.38
N ALA A 118 -0.44 9.74 -5.64
CA ALA A 118 -1.88 9.46 -5.74
C ALA A 118 -2.71 10.73 -5.50
N PRO A 119 -2.50 11.80 -6.29
CA PRO A 119 -3.18 13.08 -6.08
C PRO A 119 -4.69 12.93 -6.12
N GLY A 120 -5.37 13.54 -5.14
CA GLY A 120 -6.84 13.51 -5.02
C GLY A 120 -7.40 12.33 -4.21
N GLU A 121 -6.59 11.32 -3.87
CA GLU A 121 -7.04 10.20 -3.04
C GLU A 121 -7.14 10.57 -1.56
N LYS A 122 -7.95 9.86 -0.78
CA LYS A 122 -8.12 10.19 0.65
C LYS A 122 -7.18 9.37 1.53
N VAL A 123 -6.49 10.03 2.46
CA VAL A 123 -5.86 9.36 3.62
C VAL A 123 -6.92 9.04 4.66
N ALA A 124 -7.11 7.75 4.95
CA ALA A 124 -8.14 7.26 5.86
C ALA A 124 -7.82 5.85 6.38
N TRP A 125 -8.71 5.36 7.25
CA TRP A 125 -8.75 3.96 7.65
C TRP A 125 -9.57 3.14 6.64
N PHE A 126 -9.05 1.97 6.27
CA PHE A 126 -9.68 1.06 5.32
C PHE A 126 -9.67 -0.37 5.84
N VAL A 127 -10.72 -1.12 5.52
CA VAL A 127 -10.74 -2.58 5.62
C VAL A 127 -10.54 -3.14 4.22
N VAL A 128 -9.49 -3.93 4.03
CA VAL A 128 -9.07 -4.41 2.72
C VAL A 128 -8.96 -5.92 2.76
N VAL A 129 -9.78 -6.59 1.93
CA VAL A 129 -9.62 -8.02 1.67
C VAL A 129 -8.45 -8.19 0.72
N CYS A 130 -7.47 -8.98 1.13
CA CYS A 130 -6.28 -9.30 0.36
C CYS A 130 -6.23 -10.81 0.09
N GLY A 131 -5.70 -11.16 -1.08
CA GLY A 131 -5.63 -12.55 -1.54
C GLY A 131 -4.43 -13.28 -0.96
N ASP A 132 -3.35 -12.54 -0.70
CA ASP A 132 -2.02 -13.06 -0.43
C ASP A 132 -1.40 -12.33 0.78
N THR A 133 -0.64 -13.04 1.61
CA THR A 133 0.23 -12.43 2.63
C THR A 133 1.56 -11.99 2.03
N GLU A 134 2.07 -12.79 1.08
CA GLU A 134 3.22 -12.50 0.20
C GLU A 134 2.96 -13.16 -1.15
N ARG A 135 3.24 -12.48 -2.26
CA ARG A 135 2.93 -12.97 -3.62
C ARG A 135 4.21 -13.26 -4.39
N PHE A 136 4.59 -14.53 -4.52
CA PHE A 136 5.68 -14.91 -5.41
C PHE A 136 5.22 -14.77 -6.87
N ALA A 137 6.10 -14.27 -7.75
CA ALA A 137 5.87 -14.38 -9.18
C ALA A 137 5.78 -15.88 -9.55
N PRO A 138 4.85 -16.29 -10.43
CA PRO A 138 4.84 -17.67 -10.90
C PRO A 138 6.19 -18.02 -11.57
N PRO A 139 6.73 -19.23 -11.35
CA PRO A 139 8.02 -19.66 -11.89
C PRO A 139 8.05 -19.74 -13.43
#